data_AF-A0A7X9C6N8-F1
#
_entry.id   AF-A0A7X9C6N8-F1
#
_cell.length_a   1.000
_cell.length_b   1.000
_cell.length_c   1.000
_cell.angle_alpha   90.00
_cell.angle_beta   90.00
_cell.angle_gamma   90.00
#
_symmetry.space_group_name_H-M   'P 1'
#
loop_
_entity.id
_entity.type
_entity.pdbx_description
1 polymer ?
#
loop_
_entity_poly.entity_id
_entity_poly.type
_entity_poly.pdbx_seq_one_letter_code
_entity_poly.pdbx_strand_id
1 'polypeptide(L)'
;DPMFFAISAYIYRIDEGLQFCIKAIQDFAYSGFGGRGGKHGDIFWDNESYAIKHYLKMFADLASATLKQVADWFVWLASTLGRFNANELRRADHEVHDIADGRYDGRIQKFQQGVSR
;
A
#
# COMPACT_ATOMS: atom_id res chain seq x y z
N ASP A 1 19.16 4.17 0.01
CA ASP A 1 19.79 5.11 -0.93
C ASP A 1 19.08 6.47 -0.82
N PRO A 2 19.78 7.58 -0.50
CA PRO A 2 19.17 8.90 -0.31
C PRO A 2 18.51 9.48 -1.58
N MET A 3 19.05 9.17 -2.76
CA MET A 3 18.50 9.61 -4.05
C MET A 3 17.22 8.86 -4.38
N PHE A 4 17.18 7.55 -4.13
CA PHE A 4 15.95 6.76 -4.25
C PHE A 4 14.82 7.28 -3.34
N PHE A 5 15.15 7.69 -2.11
CA PHE A 5 14.19 8.34 -1.22
C PHE A 5 13.74 9.70 -1.73
N ALA A 6 14.65 10.55 -2.20
CA ALA A 6 14.28 11.86 -2.75
C ALA A 6 13.32 11.73 -3.96
N ILE A 7 13.58 10.78 -4.86
CA ILE A 7 12.71 10.50 -6.02
C ILE A 7 11.36 9.97 -5.54
N SER A 8 11.34 8.99 -4.63
CA SER A 8 10.10 8.41 -4.10
C SER A 8 9.24 9.46 -3.39
N ALA A 9 9.84 10.30 -2.55
CA ALA A 9 9.18 11.38 -1.86
C ALA A 9 8.67 12.47 -2.83
N TYR A 10 9.41 12.73 -3.91
CA TYR A 10 8.97 13.65 -4.97
C TYR A 10 7.72 13.12 -5.69
N ILE A 11 7.73 11.86 -6.13
CA ILE A 11 6.58 11.22 -6.80
C ILE A 11 5.38 11.23 -5.85
N TYR A 12 5.56 10.80 -4.60
CA TYR A 12 4.51 10.85 -3.58
C TYR A 12 3.91 12.25 -3.42
N ARG A 13 4.73 13.31 -3.48
CA ARG A 13 4.22 14.68 -3.32
C ARG A 13 3.33 15.15 -4.48
N ILE A 14 3.51 14.61 -5.69
CA ILE A 14 2.81 15.09 -6.89
C ILE A 14 1.68 14.16 -7.35
N ASP A 15 1.63 12.92 -6.85
CA ASP A 15 0.68 11.90 -7.28
C ASP A 15 -0.34 11.59 -6.18
N GLU A 16 -1.58 12.04 -6.34
CA GLU A 16 -2.64 11.87 -5.34
C GLU A 16 -3.05 10.40 -5.14
N GLY A 17 -2.95 9.56 -6.16
CA GLY A 17 -3.30 8.14 -6.04
C GLY A 17 -2.24 7.35 -5.26
N LEU A 18 -0.96 7.67 -5.45
CA LEU A 18 0.13 7.16 -4.62
C LEU A 18 -0.01 7.68 -3.19
N GLN A 19 -0.40 8.95 -2.98
CA GLN A 19 -0.68 9.46 -1.63
C GLN A 19 -1.79 8.66 -0.95
N PHE A 20 -2.88 8.37 -1.68
CA PHE A 20 -3.96 7.54 -1.17
C PHE A 20 -3.46 6.15 -0.78
N CYS A 21 -2.71 5.47 -1.64
CA CYS A 21 -2.17 4.14 -1.35
C CYS A 21 -1.27 4.13 -0.12
N ILE A 22 -0.34 5.08 -0.03
CA ILE A 22 0.61 5.17 1.10
C ILE A 22 -0.11 5.52 2.40
N LYS A 23 -1.12 6.40 2.38
CA LYS A 23 -1.94 6.70 3.57
C LYS A 23 -2.75 5.48 4.02
N ALA A 24 -3.37 4.74 3.09
CA ALA A 24 -4.09 3.51 3.41
C ALA A 24 -3.17 2.48 4.11
N ILE A 25 -1.95 2.30 3.60
CA ILE A 25 -0.95 1.41 4.22
C ILE A 25 -0.58 1.89 5.63
N GLN A 26 -0.42 3.21 5.82
CA GLN A 26 -0.14 3.79 7.13
C GLN A 26 -1.30 3.58 8.11
N ASP A 27 -2.53 3.91 7.72
CA ASP A 27 -3.72 3.75 8.55
C ASP A 27 -3.94 2.27 8.93
N PHE A 28 -3.74 1.35 8.00
CA PHE A 28 -3.79 -0.10 8.27
C PHE A 28 -2.71 -0.57 9.24
N ALA A 29 -1.48 -0.06 9.10
CA ALA A 29 -0.37 -0.42 9.97
C ALA A 29 -0.65 0.01 11.43
N TYR A 30 -1.16 1.22 11.61
CA TYR A 30 -1.45 1.82 12.91
C TYR A 30 -2.65 1.20 13.63
N SER A 31 -3.68 0.80 12.89
CA SER A 31 -4.96 0.36 13.47
C SER A 31 -4.84 -0.87 14.37
N GLY A 32 -3.88 -1.75 14.10
CA GLY A 32 -3.65 -2.97 14.89
C GLY A 32 -3.13 -2.73 16.30
N PHE A 33 -2.72 -1.50 16.65
CA PHE A 33 -2.00 -1.20 17.89
C PHE A 33 -2.54 0.00 18.67
N GLY A 34 -3.73 0.49 18.32
CA GLY A 34 -4.46 1.51 19.11
C GLY A 34 -3.78 2.88 19.19
N GLY A 35 -2.83 3.21 18.30
CA GLY A 35 -2.12 4.49 18.30
C GLY A 35 -1.86 5.05 16.89
N ARG A 36 -1.83 6.39 16.79
CA ARG A 36 -1.44 7.23 15.62
C ARG A 36 -2.29 7.20 14.33
N GLY A 37 -3.29 6.33 14.20
CA GLY A 37 -4.12 6.25 12.98
C GLY A 37 -5.51 5.63 13.23
N GLY A 38 -6.44 5.86 12.30
CA GLY A 38 -7.88 5.63 12.45
C GLY A 38 -8.34 4.17 12.60
N LYS A 39 -9.67 3.99 12.71
CA LYS A 39 -10.31 2.67 12.77
C LYS A 39 -10.24 2.00 11.39
N HIS A 40 -9.20 1.21 11.16
CA HIS A 40 -9.11 0.33 10.00
C HIS A 40 -9.42 -1.11 10.41
N GLY A 41 -9.98 -1.91 9.50
CA GLY A 41 -10.26 -3.34 9.72
C GLY A 41 -9.01 -4.22 9.76
N ASP A 42 -9.23 -5.54 9.88
CA ASP A 42 -8.17 -6.55 9.90
C ASP A 42 -7.43 -6.72 8.57
N ILE A 43 -8.02 -6.21 7.49
CA ILE A 43 -7.56 -6.29 6.09
C ILE A 43 -7.92 -4.97 5.38
N PHE A 44 -7.26 -4.65 4.26
CA PHE A 44 -7.58 -3.46 3.44
C PHE A 44 -9.04 -3.47 2.97
N TRP A 45 -9.64 -2.29 2.88
CA TRP A 45 -10.95 -2.11 2.24
C TRP A 45 -10.87 -2.37 0.74
N ASP A 46 -12.01 -2.62 0.11
CA ASP A 46 -12.04 -3.05 -1.29
C ASP A 46 -11.49 -1.97 -2.24
N ASN A 47 -11.79 -0.70 -1.97
CA ASN A 47 -11.27 0.45 -2.74
C ASN A 47 -9.76 0.66 -2.53
N GLU A 48 -9.25 0.49 -1.31
CA GLU A 48 -7.82 0.58 -0.99
C GLU A 48 -7.04 -0.54 -1.69
N SER A 49 -7.57 -1.76 -1.60
CA SER A 49 -6.99 -2.94 -2.24
C SER A 49 -6.91 -2.77 -3.76
N TYR A 50 -7.99 -2.23 -4.36
CA TYR A 50 -8.02 -1.91 -5.78
C TYR A 50 -6.98 -0.86 -6.16
N ALA A 51 -6.92 0.26 -5.43
CA ALA A 51 -5.98 1.33 -5.71
C ALA A 51 -4.52 0.85 -5.57
N ILE A 52 -4.20 0.14 -4.49
CA ILE A 52 -2.86 -0.42 -4.26
C ILE A 52 -2.51 -1.38 -5.40
N LYS A 53 -3.36 -2.36 -5.74
CA LYS A 53 -3.09 -3.30 -6.84
C LYS A 53 -2.90 -2.59 -8.19
N HIS A 54 -3.71 -1.57 -8.47
CA HIS A 54 -3.61 -0.78 -9.69
C HIS A 54 -2.25 -0.08 -9.80
N TYR A 55 -1.84 0.61 -8.74
CA TYR A 55 -0.56 1.30 -8.72
C TYR A 55 0.65 0.35 -8.68
N LEU A 56 0.55 -0.80 -8.01
CA LEU A 56 1.59 -1.83 -8.06
C LEU A 56 1.84 -2.27 -9.51
N LYS A 57 0.78 -2.53 -10.28
CA LYS A 57 0.88 -2.89 -11.70
C LYS A 57 1.48 -1.76 -12.55
N MET A 58 0.96 -0.54 -12.40
CA MET A 58 1.45 0.62 -13.15
C MET A 58 2.95 0.84 -12.97
N PHE A 59 3.44 0.80 -11.72
CA PHE A 59 4.86 1.00 -11.45
C PHE A 59 5.72 -0.21 -11.81
N ALA A 60 5.18 -1.43 -11.70
CA ALA A 60 5.86 -2.63 -12.17
C ALA A 60 6.12 -2.55 -13.68
N ASP A 61 5.13 -2.12 -14.46
CA ASP A 61 5.26 -1.93 -15.90
C ASP A 61 6.26 -0.80 -16.22
N LEU A 62 6.13 0.36 -15.56
CA LEU A 62 6.99 1.52 -15.80
C LEU A 62 8.47 1.24 -15.46
N ALA A 63 8.73 0.52 -14.38
CA ALA A 63 10.07 0.25 -13.88
C ALA A 63 10.64 -1.09 -14.38
N SER A 64 9.90 -1.85 -15.19
CA SER A 64 10.25 -3.24 -15.56
C SER A 64 10.59 -4.09 -14.32
N ALA A 65 9.77 -3.94 -13.28
CA ALA A 65 9.93 -4.59 -11.99
C ALA A 65 8.81 -5.62 -11.75
N THR A 66 9.04 -6.53 -10.82
CA THR A 66 7.98 -7.44 -10.34
C THR A 66 7.02 -6.71 -9.39
N LEU A 67 5.77 -7.17 -9.29
CA LEU A 67 4.82 -6.63 -8.31
C LEU A 67 5.37 -6.67 -6.87
N LYS A 68 6.14 -7.71 -6.55
CA LYS A 68 6.79 -7.87 -5.24
C LYS A 68 7.81 -6.76 -4.96
N GLN A 69 8.67 -6.43 -5.92
CA GLN A 69 9.63 -5.33 -5.76
C GLN A 69 8.94 -3.98 -5.58
N VAL A 70 7.79 -3.77 -6.24
CA VAL A 70 7.01 -2.55 -6.07
C VAL A 70 6.27 -2.54 -4.72
N ALA A 71 5.80 -3.70 -4.24
CA ALA A 71 5.23 -3.85 -2.90
C ALA A 71 6.26 -3.54 -1.81
N ASP A 72 7.49 -4.06 -1.93
CA ASP A 72 8.61 -3.73 -1.04
C ASP A 72 8.85 -2.21 -1.00
N TRP A 73 8.81 -1.55 -2.15
CA TRP A 73 8.96 -0.09 -2.24
C TRP A 73 7.80 0.66 -1.57
N PHE A 74 6.55 0.23 -1.77
CA PHE A 74 5.38 0.84 -1.13
C PHE A 74 5.48 0.76 0.40
N VAL A 75 5.80 -0.43 0.92
CA VAL A 75 5.97 -0.68 2.36
C VAL A 75 7.14 0.13 2.92
N TRP A 76 8.26 0.19 2.20
CA TRP A 76 9.41 1.01 2.59
C TRP A 76 9.08 2.51 2.63
N LEU A 77 8.37 3.02 1.63
CA LEU A 77 7.99 4.43 1.58
C LEU A 77 7.00 4.78 2.70
N ALA A 78 5.96 3.96 2.88
CA ALA A 78 4.98 4.12 3.95
C ALA A 78 5.61 4.07 5.34
N SER A 79 6.50 3.10 5.58
CA SER A 79 7.20 2.94 6.85
C SER A 79 8.18 4.07 7.14
N THR A 80 8.88 4.58 6.13
CA THR A 80 9.81 5.71 6.28
C THR A 80 9.06 7.00 6.61
N LEU A 81 7.98 7.30 5.88
CA LEU A 81 7.17 8.49 6.12
C LEU A 81 6.38 8.39 7.45
N GLY A 82 5.89 7.20 7.76
CA GLY A 82 5.05 6.91 8.93
C GLY A 82 5.83 6.62 10.22
N ARG A 83 7.13 6.35 10.11
CA ARG A 83 8.01 5.94 11.21
C ARG A 83 7.47 4.70 11.93
N PHE A 84 7.24 3.64 11.15
CA PHE A 84 6.71 2.38 11.67
C PHE A 84 7.64 1.77 12.71
N ASN A 85 7.04 1.18 13.74
CA ASN A 85 7.71 0.20 14.58
C ASN A 85 7.74 -1.19 13.87
N ALA A 86 8.44 -2.16 14.46
CA ALA A 86 8.61 -3.48 13.86
C ALA A 86 7.30 -4.26 13.65
N ASN A 87 6.30 -4.05 14.49
CA ASN A 87 5.01 -4.73 14.38
C ASN A 87 4.12 -4.10 13.31
N GLU A 88 4.08 -2.76 13.25
CA GLU A 88 3.42 -1.99 12.19
C GLU A 88 4.01 -2.34 10.82
N LEU A 89 5.34 -2.39 10.72
CA LEU A 89 6.05 -2.81 9.51
C LEU A 89 5.65 -4.23 9.08
N ARG A 90 5.72 -5.20 10.00
CA ARG A 90 5.36 -6.59 9.67
C ARG A 90 3.92 -6.74 9.22
N ARG A 91 3.01 -6.00 9.85
CA ARG A 91 1.58 -5.99 9.49
C ARG A 91 1.38 -5.43 8.07
N ALA A 92 1.92 -4.25 7.79
CA ALA A 92 1.83 -3.63 6.47
C ALA A 92 2.49 -4.48 5.38
N ASP A 93 3.68 -5.02 5.68
CA ASP A 93 4.43 -5.88 4.76
C ASP A 93 3.62 -7.09 4.32
N HIS A 94 3.04 -7.82 5.28
CA HIS A 94 2.21 -8.99 5.00
C HIS A 94 1.04 -8.65 4.08
N GLU A 95 0.31 -7.59 4.40
CA GLU A 95 -0.95 -7.29 3.71
C GLU A 95 -0.76 -6.72 2.31
N VAL A 96 0.26 -5.86 2.11
CA VAL A 96 0.59 -5.32 0.79
C VAL A 96 1.10 -6.44 -0.13
N HIS A 97 1.88 -7.38 0.41
CA HIS A 97 2.32 -8.56 -0.34
C HIS A 97 1.17 -9.51 -0.69
N ASP A 98 0.19 -9.69 0.20
CA ASP A 98 -1.01 -10.47 -0.10
C ASP A 98 -1.81 -9.86 -1.26
N ILE A 99 -1.84 -8.52 -1.39
CA ILE A 99 -2.37 -7.85 -2.59
C ILE A 99 -1.50 -8.16 -3.82
N ALA A 100 -0.18 -8.03 -3.72
CA ALA A 100 0.74 -8.30 -4.83
C ALA A 100 0.59 -9.73 -5.37
N ASP A 101 0.47 -10.71 -4.47
CA ASP A 101 0.29 -12.14 -4.73
C ASP A 101 -1.11 -12.51 -5.25
N GLY A 102 -2.05 -11.55 -5.26
CA GLY A 102 -3.38 -11.72 -5.85
C GLY A 102 -4.43 -12.32 -4.91
N ARG A 103 -4.16 -12.42 -3.61
CA ARG A 103 -5.14 -12.92 -2.63
C ARG A 103 -6.39 -12.03 -2.52
N TYR A 104 -6.27 -10.79 -2.97
CA TYR A 104 -7.34 -9.80 -3.02
C TYR A 104 -8.10 -9.75 -4.35
N ASP A 105 -7.67 -10.47 -5.39
CA ASP A 105 -8.17 -10.30 -6.75
C ASP A 105 -9.69 -10.51 -6.85
N GLY A 106 -10.23 -11.51 -6.14
CA GLY A 106 -11.68 -11.75 -6.10
C GLY A 106 -12.49 -10.64 -5.43
N ARG A 107 -11.92 -9.94 -4.44
CA ARG A 107 -12.56 -8.77 -3.80
C ARG A 107 -12.51 -7.56 -4.72
N ILE A 108 -11.34 -7.32 -5.30
CA ILE A 108 -11.11 -6.25 -6.26
C ILE A 108 -12.06 -6.38 -7.45
N GLN A 109 -12.24 -7.58 -7.99
CA GLN A 109 -13.16 -7.83 -9.10
C GLN A 109 -14.62 -7.47 -8.74
N LYS A 110 -15.07 -7.82 -7.53
CA LYS A 110 -16.43 -7.49 -7.06
C LYS A 110 -16.62 -5.98 -6.89
N PHE A 111 -15.61 -5.29 -6.35
CA PHE A 111 -15.61 -3.83 -6.23
C PHE A 111 -15.73 -3.15 -7.60
N GLN A 112 -14.97 -3.60 -8.59
CA GLN A 112 -15.06 -3.09 -9.97
C GLN A 112 -16.43 -3.32 -10.60
N GLN A 113 -17.19 -4.32 -10.13
CA GLN A 113 -18.57 -4.60 -10.56
C GLN A 113 -19.63 -3.83 -9.75
N GLY A 114 -19.22 -2.94 -8.84
CA GLY A 114 -20.14 -2.20 -7.97
C GLY A 114 -20.70 -3.01 -6.80
N VAL A 115 -20.16 -4.19 -6.53
CA VAL A 115 -20.52 -5.04 -5.39
C VAL A 115 -19.43 -4.85 -4.33
N SER A 116 -19.50 -3.75 -3.57
CA SER A 116 -18.53 -3.42 -2.53
C SER A 116 -19.11 -3.64 -1.13
N ARG A 117 -18.24 -3.98 -0.18
CA ARG A 117 -18.59 -4.04 1.25
C ARG A 117 -18.56 -2.67 1.91
#